data_AF-A0A9E5EJJ0-F1
#
_entry.id   AF-A0A9E5EJJ0-F1
#
_cell.length_a   1.000
_cell.length_b   1.000
_cell.length_c   1.000
_cell.angle_alpha   90.00
_cell.angle_beta   90.00
_cell.angle_gamma   90.00
#
_symmetry.space_group_name_H-M   'P 1'
#
loop_
_entity.id
_entity.type
_entity.pdbx_description
1 polymer ?
#
loop_
_entity_poly.entity_id
_entity_poly.type
_entity_poly.pdbx_seq_one_letter_code
_entity_poly.pdbx_strand_id
1 'polypeptide(L)'
;MRGSAGAILLAAGQGRRLGHDKSITAIAGRPVLAYGLEVLLKCRGIEKVVVTVRDDVRQEVLAWVQKEYGKQSGRVEVIVGGKERQDSVSAGLESLGRGVE
;
A
#
# COMPACT_ATOMS: atom_id res chain seq x y z
N MET A 1 7.95 -23.43 -12.72
CA MET A 1 7.21 -22.16 -12.50
C MET A 1 8.08 -21.27 -11.64
N ARG A 2 8.42 -20.06 -12.07
CA ARG A 2 8.90 -19.04 -11.13
C ARG A 2 7.64 -18.36 -10.61
N GLY A 3 7.33 -18.48 -9.32
CA GLY A 3 6.28 -17.68 -8.71
C GLY A 3 6.64 -16.20 -8.85
N SER A 4 5.64 -15.34 -9.06
CA SER A 4 5.79 -13.89 -8.92
C SER A 4 5.53 -13.54 -7.47
N ALA A 5 6.38 -12.76 -6.80
CA ALA A 5 6.13 -12.39 -5.40
C ALA A 5 5.28 -11.12 -5.31
N GLY A 6 4.35 -11.10 -4.36
CA GLY A 6 3.49 -9.95 -4.07
C GLY A 6 3.85 -9.30 -2.74
N ALA A 7 3.46 -8.04 -2.57
CA ALA A 7 3.55 -7.38 -1.27
C ALA A 7 2.26 -6.67 -0.91
N ILE A 8 1.90 -6.71 0.38
CA ILE A 8 0.78 -5.94 0.93
C ILE A 8 1.35 -4.92 1.92
N LEU A 9 1.19 -3.64 1.62
CA LEU A 9 1.51 -2.55 2.52
C LEU A 9 0.25 -2.12 3.27
N LEU A 10 0.16 -2.52 4.54
CA LEU A 10 -0.99 -2.22 5.39
C LEU A 10 -0.93 -0.79 5.92
N ALA A 11 -1.81 0.08 5.42
CA ALA A 11 -1.87 1.49 5.76
C ALA A 11 -3.30 1.98 6.13
N ALA A 12 -4.27 1.08 6.29
CA ALA A 12 -5.66 1.41 6.65
C ALA A 12 -5.88 1.70 8.15
N GLY A 13 -4.83 1.63 8.97
CA GLY A 13 -4.92 1.87 10.41
C GLY A 13 -5.29 3.31 10.76
N GLN A 14 -6.03 3.49 11.86
CA GLN A 14 -6.46 4.82 12.34
C GLN A 14 -5.37 5.61 13.08
N GLY A 15 -4.20 5.02 13.32
CA GLY A 15 -3.11 5.70 14.05
C GLY A 15 -3.48 6.16 15.46
N ARG A 16 -4.44 5.53 16.14
CA ARG A 16 -5.02 5.99 17.43
C ARG A 16 -4.01 6.47 18.49
N ARG A 17 -2.86 5.79 18.62
CA ARG A 17 -1.79 6.18 19.56
C ARG A 17 -1.10 7.50 19.19
N LEU A 18 -1.03 7.80 17.90
CA LEU A 18 -0.51 9.05 17.35
C LEU A 18 -1.58 10.16 17.32
N GLY A 19 -2.85 9.81 17.54
CA GLY A 19 -3.99 10.75 17.53
C GLY A 19 -4.49 11.13 16.13
N HIS A 20 -3.82 10.68 15.06
CA HIS A 20 -4.19 10.90 13.67
C HIS A 20 -3.61 9.79 12.78
N ASP A 21 -4.00 9.76 11.51
CA ASP A 21 -3.53 8.76 10.56
C ASP A 21 -2.04 8.87 10.26
N LYS A 22 -1.27 7.97 10.87
CA LYS A 22 0.17 7.84 10.65
C LYS A 22 0.53 7.66 9.17
N SER A 23 -0.25 6.90 8.40
CA SER A 23 0.14 6.44 7.05
C SER A 23 0.36 7.60 6.09
N ILE A 24 -0.51 8.63 6.16
CA ILE A 24 -0.45 9.84 5.33
C ILE A 24 0.26 11.01 6.03
N THR A 25 0.61 10.86 7.30
CA THR A 25 1.37 11.89 8.03
C THR A 25 2.73 12.09 7.37
N ALA A 26 3.10 13.35 7.14
CA ALA A 26 4.39 13.66 6.55
C ALA A 26 5.53 13.55 7.58
N ILE A 27 6.57 12.82 7.23
CA ILE A 27 7.89 12.87 7.88
C ILE A 27 8.87 13.38 6.82
N ALA A 28 9.64 14.42 7.14
CA ALA A 28 10.58 15.05 6.20
C ALA A 28 9.95 15.36 4.81
N GLY A 29 8.69 15.82 4.80
CA GLY A 29 7.97 16.18 3.58
C GLY A 29 7.38 15.00 2.78
N ARG A 30 7.46 13.76 3.27
CA ARG A 30 6.92 12.57 2.60
C ARG A 30 5.95 11.80 3.50
N PRO A 31 4.81 11.29 3.00
CA PRO A 31 3.91 10.50 3.84
C PRO A 31 4.61 9.23 4.33
N VAL A 32 4.32 8.77 5.56
CA VAL A 32 5.01 7.60 6.14
C VAL A 32 4.93 6.36 5.24
N LEU A 33 3.81 6.15 4.55
CA LEU A 33 3.66 5.02 3.63
C LEU A 33 4.67 5.03 2.48
N ALA A 34 5.21 6.21 2.11
CA ALA A 34 6.19 6.35 1.03
C ALA A 34 7.48 5.57 1.30
N TYR A 35 7.91 5.55 2.56
CA TYR A 35 9.15 4.88 2.95
C TYR A 35 9.06 3.36 2.76
N GLY A 36 7.91 2.76 3.10
CA GLY A 36 7.66 1.34 2.84
C GLY A 36 7.48 1.04 1.36
N LEU A 37 6.66 1.85 0.67
CA LEU A 37 6.36 1.65 -0.74
C LEU A 37 7.61 1.75 -1.62
N GLU A 38 8.50 2.71 -1.35
CA GLU A 38 9.75 2.88 -2.09
C GLU A 38 10.66 1.65 -1.99
N VAL A 39 10.77 1.03 -0.80
CA VAL A 39 11.57 -0.18 -0.61
C VAL A 39 10.97 -1.35 -1.38
N LEU A 40 9.65 -1.53 -1.33
CA LEU A 40 8.96 -2.60 -2.06
C LEU A 40 9.13 -2.45 -3.58
N LEU A 41 8.98 -1.23 -4.11
CA LEU A 41 9.11 -0.96 -5.55
C LEU A 41 10.54 -1.16 -6.08
N LYS A 42 11.56 -0.89 -5.24
CA LYS A 42 12.97 -1.15 -5.56
C LYS A 42 13.32 -2.65 -5.55
N CYS A 43 12.53 -3.49 -4.89
CA CYS A 43 12.77 -4.92 -4.83
C CYS A 43 12.35 -5.58 -6.15
N ARG A 44 13.34 -6.11 -6.90
CA ARG A 44 13.11 -6.71 -8.24
C ARG A 44 12.26 -7.98 -8.21
N GLY A 45 12.22 -8.70 -7.09
CA GLY A 45 11.44 -9.92 -6.94
C GLY A 45 9.95 -9.69 -6.68
N ILE A 46 9.56 -8.48 -6.28
CA ILE A 46 8.16 -8.13 -6.01
C ILE A 46 7.58 -7.62 -7.32
N GLU A 47 6.55 -8.25 -7.88
CA GLU A 47 5.98 -7.79 -9.15
C GLU A 47 4.78 -6.85 -8.93
N LYS A 48 4.01 -7.08 -7.86
CA LYS A 48 2.82 -6.31 -7.50
C LYS A 48 2.86 -5.86 -6.03
N VAL A 49 2.43 -4.64 -5.77
CA VAL A 49 2.26 -4.08 -4.42
C VAL A 49 0.81 -3.64 -4.24
N VAL A 50 0.13 -4.18 -3.24
CA VAL A 50 -1.20 -3.72 -2.82
C VAL A 50 -1.05 -2.85 -1.58
N VAL A 51 -1.52 -1.61 -1.65
CA VAL A 51 -1.53 -0.68 -0.52
C VAL A 51 -2.97 -0.59 -0.01
N THR A 52 -3.20 -1.02 1.23
CA THR A 52 -4.52 -0.88 1.85
C THR A 52 -4.58 0.43 2.62
N VAL A 53 -5.62 1.23 2.40
CA VAL A 53 -5.82 2.53 3.05
C VAL A 53 -7.26 2.66 3.53
N ARG A 54 -7.58 3.70 4.30
CA ARG A 54 -8.98 4.02 4.58
C ARG A 54 -9.64 4.62 3.34
N ASP A 55 -10.96 4.49 3.28
CA ASP A 55 -11.75 4.96 2.14
C ASP A 55 -11.64 6.47 1.92
N ASP A 56 -11.65 7.25 3.00
CA ASP A 56 -11.58 8.72 2.99
C ASP A 56 -10.31 9.28 2.34
N VAL A 57 -9.21 8.52 2.37
CA VAL A 57 -7.90 8.94 1.83
C VAL A 57 -7.49 8.18 0.56
N ARG A 58 -8.31 7.22 0.09
CA ARG A 58 -7.93 6.33 -1.01
C ARG A 58 -7.59 7.08 -2.30
N GLN A 59 -8.41 8.06 -2.67
CA GLN A 59 -8.20 8.83 -3.91
C GLN A 59 -6.96 9.72 -3.82
N GLU A 60 -6.72 10.33 -2.65
CA GLU A 60 -5.53 11.14 -2.39
C GLU A 60 -4.25 10.29 -2.51
N VAL A 61 -4.23 9.12 -1.86
CA VAL A 61 -3.08 8.22 -1.92
C VAL A 61 -2.86 7.70 -3.34
N LEU A 62 -3.92 7.35 -4.07
CA LEU A 62 -3.81 6.90 -5.47
C LEU A 62 -3.20 7.99 -6.36
N ALA A 63 -3.69 9.23 -6.26
CA ALA A 63 -3.15 10.36 -7.02
C ALA A 63 -1.69 10.65 -6.66
N TRP A 64 -1.34 10.58 -5.37
CA TRP A 64 0.02 10.73 -4.89
C TRP A 64 0.94 9.63 -5.45
N VAL A 65 0.53 8.36 -5.41
CA VAL A 65 1.31 7.24 -5.96
C VAL A 65 1.56 7.43 -7.47
N GLN A 66 0.54 7.82 -8.23
CA GLN A 66 0.68 8.06 -9.67
C GLN A 66 1.66 9.21 -9.97
N LYS A 67 1.57 10.31 -9.21
CA LYS A 67 2.45 11.46 -9.35
C LYS A 67 3.90 11.15 -9.01
N GLU A 68 4.15 10.49 -7.88
CA GLU A 68 5.51 10.27 -7.37
C GLU A 68 6.27 9.15 -8.09
N TYR A 69 5.57 8.07 -8.50
CA TYR A 69 6.22 6.87 -9.02
C TYR A 69 6.08 6.70 -10.55
N GLY A 70 5.28 7.53 -11.22
CA GLY A 70 5.15 7.53 -12.68
C GLY A 70 4.90 6.13 -13.24
N LYS A 71 5.75 5.65 -14.14
CA LYS A 71 5.60 4.30 -14.73
C LYS A 71 5.61 3.16 -13.69
N GLN A 72 6.30 3.32 -12.56
CA GLN A 72 6.33 2.29 -11.51
C GLN A 72 4.99 2.20 -10.76
N SER A 73 4.13 3.21 -10.83
CA SER A 73 2.80 3.17 -10.21
C SER A 73 1.91 2.08 -10.78
N GLY A 74 2.19 1.60 -12.01
CA GLY A 74 1.45 0.48 -12.63
C GLY A 74 1.60 -0.84 -11.89
N ARG A 75 2.58 -0.97 -10.99
CA ARG A 75 2.76 -2.13 -10.10
C ARG A 75 2.00 -1.97 -8.77
N VAL A 76 1.40 -0.81 -8.52
CA VAL A 76 0.77 -0.47 -7.24
C VAL A 76 -0.74 -0.43 -7.41
N GLU A 77 -1.44 -1.18 -6.57
CA GLU A 77 -2.88 -1.12 -6.44
C GLU A 77 -3.25 -0.52 -5.08
N VAL A 78 -4.05 0.54 -5.07
CA VAL A 78 -4.52 1.19 -3.83
C VAL A 78 -5.96 0.80 -3.56
N ILE A 79 -6.19 0.05 -2.49
CA ILE A 79 -7.51 -0.48 -2.13
C ILE A 79 -7.94 -0.01 -0.74
N VAL A 80 -9.24 -0.11 -0.46
CA VAL A 80 -9.78 0.13 0.88
C VAL A 80 -9.48 -1.10 1.75
N GLY A 81 -8.90 -0.89 2.93
CA GLY A 81 -8.72 -1.92 3.95
C GLY A 81 -9.99 -2.15 4.79
N GLY A 82 -9.98 -3.23 5.58
CA GLY A 82 -11.10 -3.55 6.47
C GLY A 82 -11.02 -2.91 7.86
N LYS A 83 -11.97 -3.28 8.73
CA LYS A 83 -12.12 -2.71 10.08
C LYS A 83 -10.92 -3.02 10.97
N GLU A 84 -10.43 -4.26 10.89
CA GLU A 84 -9.27 -4.73 11.63
C GLU A 84 -8.07 -5.02 10.71
N ARG A 85 -6.92 -5.29 11.32
CA ARG A 85 -5.70 -5.59 10.58
C ARG A 85 -5.87 -6.84 9.72
N GLN A 86 -6.49 -7.92 10.24
CA GLN A 86 -6.69 -9.13 9.45
C GLN A 86 -7.66 -8.93 8.28
N ASP A 87 -8.67 -8.06 8.42
CA ASP A 87 -9.60 -7.76 7.33
C ASP A 87 -8.88 -7.05 6.19
N SER A 88 -8.00 -6.10 6.54
CA SER A 88 -7.13 -5.43 5.57
C SER A 88 -6.16 -6.40 4.90
N VAL A 89 -5.66 -7.41 5.62
CA VAL A 89 -4.84 -8.48 5.03
C VAL A 89 -5.66 -9.32 4.05
N SER A 90 -6.89 -9.72 4.41
CA SER A 90 -7.78 -10.50 3.53
C SER A 90 -8.04 -9.76 2.23
N ALA A 91 -8.44 -8.49 2.30
CA ALA A 91 -8.68 -7.66 1.11
C ALA A 91 -7.42 -7.53 0.24
N GLY A 92 -6.25 -7.40 0.87
CA GLY A 92 -4.97 -7.35 0.15
C GLY A 92 -4.62 -8.66 -0.57
N LEU A 93 -4.85 -9.79 0.08
CA LEU A 93 -4.65 -11.12 -0.51
C LEU A 93 -5.61 -11.38 -1.67
N GLU A 94 -6.87 -11.00 -1.53
CA GLU A 94 -7.87 -11.10 -2.60
C GLU A 94 -7.47 -10.26 -3.83
N SER A 95 -6.95 -9.05 -3.61
CA SER A 95 -6.46 -8.16 -4.67
C SER A 95 -5.18 -8.67 -5.35
N LEU A 96 -4.26 -9.34 -4.63
CA LEU A 96 -3.07 -9.94 -5.25
C LEU A 96 -3.45 -11.04 -6.26
N GLY A 97 -4.54 -11.77 -6.02
CA GLY A 97 -5.00 -12.85 -6.90
C GLY A 97 -4.22 -14.16 -6.70
N ARG A 98 -4.56 -15.18 -7.50
CA ARG A 98 -3.93 -16.50 -7.43
C ARG A 98 -2.63 -16.54 -8.26
N GLY A 99 -1.64 -17.31 -7.81
CA GLY A 99 -0.36 -17.48 -8.54
C GLY A 99 0.73 -16.47 -8.17
N VAL A 100 0.46 -15.63 -7.17
CA VAL A 100 1.42 -14.75 -6.51
C VAL A 100 1.83 -15.42 -5.20
N GLU A 101 3.14 -15.54 -4.97
CA GLU A 101 3.74 -16.02 -3.71
C GLU A 101 3.88 -14.90 -2.68
#